data_AF-A0AAE0LAW3-F1
#
_entry.id   AF-A0AAE0LAW3-F1
#
_cell.length_a   1.000
_cell.length_b   1.000
_cell.length_c   1.000
_cell.angle_alpha   90.00
_cell.angle_beta   90.00
_cell.angle_gamma   90.00
#
_symmetry.space_group_name_H-M   'P 1'
#
loop_
_entity.id
_entity.type
_entity.pdbx_description
1 polymer ?
#
loop_
_entity_poly.entity_id
_entity_poly.type
_entity_poly.pdbx_seq_one_letter_code
_entity_poly.pdbx_strand_id
1 'polypeptide(L)'
;VLPEAACMLQPGSVAHRELVRHLETGRYIYLRALMSRDASSEAFPVYDTLYDELMDAPPATGQIAELDKLVQVAMIGTKLRPHWSEGFYRLGHVAVMRVDRDLELLRSDKEAQRRQLLTEAEGFLRQALLLEGAEDPMISRLVTYYREKESRRQRWQRDDERPDAAEQEQQRWRGKAFLNRGAAGGRKAPMPPPRRPPPPRKRLVAGSGGSGMGAAKKQLVETAPAPSMEATNDEDFTNAEENEQASSKVSSRHKPLEANPRSAETRTLLATVLQEQGLDKGAAEEIRMLYKEAKEIDPRNVEAHTGNGAIMDAGSLFDAALAMSHFPDPESKPTFDDSFIHQEIVRLMLKHASTTGAAETFDHPQLAKSLSIAGSVMGLESISDDLEKLAENGRWNICRQTVQAISAHKADGANDVDLEFFLRSKGWCDPAEYST
;
A
#
# COMPACT_ATOMS: atom_id res chain seq x y z
N VAL A 1 -15.25 4.01 35.53
CA VAL A 1 -14.50 2.85 34.96
C VAL A 1 -13.05 2.77 35.43
N LEU A 2 -12.15 3.74 35.17
CA LEU A 2 -10.73 3.62 35.59
C LEU A 2 -10.38 3.99 37.04
N PRO A 3 -11.03 4.97 37.69
CA PRO A 3 -10.89 5.14 39.14
C PRO A 3 -11.33 3.88 39.92
N GLU A 4 -12.30 3.14 39.38
CA GLU A 4 -12.80 1.88 39.97
C GLU A 4 -11.83 0.71 39.79
N ALA A 5 -11.05 0.67 38.69
CA ALA A 5 -10.03 -0.36 38.46
C ALA A 5 -8.81 -0.21 39.40
N ALA A 6 -8.44 1.02 39.75
CA ALA A 6 -7.40 1.29 40.75
C ALA A 6 -7.82 0.84 42.16
N CYS A 7 -9.12 0.89 42.47
CA CYS A 7 -9.68 0.39 43.73
C CYS A 7 -9.68 -1.15 43.83
N MET A 8 -9.54 -1.87 42.71
CA MET A 8 -9.49 -3.35 42.71
C MET A 8 -8.07 -3.92 42.90
N LEU A 9 -7.03 -3.09 42.79
CA LEU A 9 -5.65 -3.49 43.05
C LEU A 9 -5.23 -3.09 44.45
N GLN A 10 -4.58 -4.00 45.19
CA GLN A 10 -4.08 -3.66 46.53
C GLN A 10 -3.14 -2.44 46.47
N PRO A 11 -3.43 -1.38 47.24
CA PRO A 11 -2.57 -0.21 47.35
C PRO A 11 -1.13 -0.61 47.72
N GLY A 12 -0.16 -0.13 46.95
CA GLY A 12 1.27 -0.42 47.16
C GLY A 12 1.80 -1.69 46.47
N SER A 13 0.92 -2.50 45.85
CA SER A 13 1.37 -3.60 44.99
C SER A 13 2.18 -3.10 43.78
N VAL A 14 3.03 -3.95 43.20
CA VAL A 14 3.82 -3.60 42.01
C VAL A 14 2.91 -3.21 40.84
N ALA A 15 1.79 -3.92 40.68
CA ALA A 15 0.78 -3.62 39.66
C ALA A 15 0.09 -2.26 39.91
N HIS A 16 -0.24 -1.92 41.16
CA HIS A 16 -0.81 -0.61 41.50
C HIS A 16 0.21 0.52 41.23
N ARG A 17 1.49 0.33 41.61
CA ARG A 17 2.54 1.34 41.40
C ARG A 17 2.85 1.58 39.93
N GLU A 18 2.90 0.54 39.10
CA GLU A 18 3.09 0.73 37.66
C GLU A 18 1.85 1.31 36.97
N LEU A 19 0.64 0.96 37.40
CA LEU A 19 -0.58 1.60 36.91
C LEU A 19 -0.57 3.11 37.20
N VAL A 20 -0.24 3.51 38.44
CA VAL A 20 -0.13 4.92 38.83
C VAL A 20 0.96 5.64 38.04
N ARG A 21 2.14 5.02 37.88
CA ARG A 21 3.25 5.58 37.10
C ARG A 21 2.90 5.80 35.63
N HIS A 22 2.16 4.89 35.02
CA HIS A 22 1.68 5.04 33.64
C HIS A 22 0.56 6.09 33.50
N LEU A 23 -0.29 6.24 34.53
CA LEU A 23 -1.29 7.31 34.59
C LEU A 23 -0.65 8.69 34.74
N GLU A 24 0.40 8.81 35.55
CA GLU A 24 1.14 10.07 35.75
C GLU A 24 1.98 10.51 34.53
N THR A 25 2.41 9.55 33.69
CA THR A 25 3.26 9.82 32.51
C THR A 25 2.48 10.01 31.20
N GLY A 26 1.14 10.04 31.25
CA GLY A 26 0.29 10.23 30.07
C GLY A 26 0.29 9.05 29.08
N ARG A 27 0.87 7.89 29.45
CA ARG A 27 0.93 6.67 28.61
C ARG A 27 -0.36 5.85 28.68
N TYR A 28 -1.50 6.54 28.68
CA TYR A 28 -2.83 5.98 28.94
C TYR A 28 -3.31 5.03 27.83
N ILE A 29 -2.89 5.28 26.58
CA ILE A 29 -3.40 4.55 25.43
C ILE A 29 -2.78 3.14 25.33
N TYR A 30 -1.54 2.98 25.80
CA TYR A 30 -0.79 1.72 25.77
C TYR A 30 -1.39 0.64 26.70
N LEU A 31 -1.90 1.05 27.87
CA LEU A 31 -2.47 0.13 28.86
C LEU A 31 -3.88 -0.34 28.50
N ARG A 32 -4.69 0.49 27.84
CA ARG A 32 -6.03 0.10 27.41
C ARG A 32 -6.00 -1.02 26.36
N ALA A 33 -4.98 -1.00 25.50
CA ALA A 33 -4.73 -2.03 24.50
C ALA A 33 -4.17 -3.34 25.08
N LEU A 34 -3.23 -3.26 26.03
CA LEU A 34 -2.61 -4.42 26.66
C LEU A 34 -3.53 -5.18 27.62
N MET A 35 -4.48 -4.49 28.25
CA MET A 35 -5.37 -5.10 29.26
C MET A 35 -6.68 -5.66 28.72
N SER A 36 -7.03 -5.43 27.45
CA SER A 36 -8.20 -6.07 26.83
C SER A 36 -7.82 -7.46 26.32
N ARG A 37 -7.83 -8.45 27.21
CA ARG A 37 -7.77 -9.88 26.84
C ARG A 37 -8.95 -10.32 25.95
N ASP A 38 -9.99 -9.49 25.88
CA ASP A 38 -11.02 -9.54 24.87
C ASP A 38 -10.80 -8.39 23.88
N ALA A 39 -10.54 -8.74 22.62
CA ALA A 39 -10.56 -7.82 21.49
C ALA A 39 -12.00 -7.30 21.27
N SER A 40 -12.47 -6.44 22.17
CA SER A 40 -13.73 -5.72 22.00
C SER A 40 -13.52 -4.57 21.01
N SER A 41 -14.54 -4.29 20.21
CA SER A 41 -14.54 -3.38 19.05
C SER A 41 -14.19 -1.91 19.35
N GLU A 42 -13.94 -1.56 20.60
CA GLU A 42 -13.64 -0.18 21.03
C GLU A 42 -12.15 0.15 21.08
N ALA A 43 -11.26 -0.85 21.04
CA ALA A 43 -9.81 -0.60 20.99
C ALA A 43 -9.32 -0.20 19.58
N PHE A 44 -10.08 -0.59 18.54
CA PHE A 44 -9.71 -0.42 17.14
C PHE A 44 -9.59 1.05 16.69
N PRO A 45 -10.56 1.95 16.99
CA PRO A 45 -10.49 3.34 16.55
C PRO A 45 -9.34 4.12 17.20
N VAL A 46 -9.00 3.76 18.43
CA VAL A 46 -7.89 4.37 19.20
C VAL A 46 -6.53 3.89 18.68
N TYR A 47 -6.47 2.65 18.21
CA TYR A 47 -5.32 2.13 17.48
C TYR A 47 -5.17 2.81 16.13
N ASP A 48 -6.24 2.94 15.35
CA ASP A 48 -6.21 3.62 14.04
C ASP A 48 -5.82 5.09 14.20
N THR A 49 -6.27 5.80 15.24
CA THR A 49 -5.84 7.22 15.46
C THR A 49 -4.40 7.35 15.91
N LEU A 50 -3.93 6.51 16.85
CA LEU A 50 -2.51 6.49 17.21
C LEU A 50 -1.65 6.03 16.03
N TYR A 51 -2.17 5.13 15.21
CA TYR A 51 -1.55 4.65 14.00
C TYR A 51 -1.46 5.82 13.01
N ASP A 52 -2.55 6.46 12.64
CA ASP A 52 -2.57 7.64 11.76
C ASP A 52 -1.65 8.77 12.28
N GLU A 53 -1.67 9.09 13.58
CA GLU A 53 -0.76 10.09 14.18
C GLU A 53 0.72 9.69 14.13
N LEU A 54 1.04 8.39 14.22
CA LEU A 54 2.40 7.87 14.13
C LEU A 54 2.84 7.61 12.68
N MET A 55 1.88 7.46 11.76
CA MET A 55 2.05 7.20 10.33
C MET A 55 2.17 8.51 9.52
N ASP A 56 1.49 9.57 9.96
CA ASP A 56 1.61 10.94 9.46
C ASP A 56 2.83 11.68 10.06
N ALA A 57 3.44 11.11 11.10
CA ALA A 57 4.71 11.62 11.62
C ALA A 57 5.79 11.44 10.54
N PRO A 58 6.39 12.51 10.02
CA PRO A 58 7.38 12.39 8.97
C PRO A 58 8.54 11.52 9.47
N PRO A 59 9.05 10.56 8.66
CA PRO A 59 10.17 9.70 9.05
C PRO A 59 11.49 10.45 9.34
N ALA A 60 11.48 11.78 9.26
CA ALA A 60 12.65 12.64 9.14
C ALA A 60 13.34 13.04 10.47
N THR A 61 12.77 12.78 11.65
CA THR A 61 13.37 13.31 12.89
C THR A 61 14.55 12.50 13.40
N GLY A 62 14.75 11.26 12.92
CA GLY A 62 16.00 10.51 13.16
C GLY A 62 16.37 10.34 14.64
N GLN A 63 15.45 10.48 15.59
CA GLN A 63 15.75 10.33 17.01
C GLN A 63 15.61 8.85 17.42
N ILE A 64 16.61 8.30 18.13
CA ILE A 64 16.63 6.88 18.58
C ILE A 64 15.35 6.56 19.37
N ALA A 65 14.91 7.52 20.20
CA ALA A 65 13.73 7.39 21.03
C ALA A 65 12.42 7.25 20.24
N GLU A 66 12.39 7.69 18.98
CA GLU A 66 11.22 7.56 18.10
C GLU A 66 11.26 6.25 17.32
N LEU A 67 12.44 5.82 16.86
CA LEU A 67 12.63 4.50 16.26
C LEU A 67 12.27 3.38 17.23
N ASP A 68 12.66 3.49 18.51
CA ASP A 68 12.32 2.49 19.52
C ASP A 68 10.81 2.41 19.78
N LYS A 69 10.10 3.55 19.71
CA LYS A 69 8.63 3.56 19.80
C LYS A 69 8.00 2.88 18.59
N LEU A 70 8.50 3.16 17.38
CA LEU A 70 8.03 2.53 16.14
C LEU A 70 8.24 1.01 16.20
N VAL A 71 9.40 0.52 16.65
CA VAL A 71 9.62 -0.92 16.86
C VAL A 71 8.62 -1.49 17.86
N GLN A 72 8.40 -0.84 19.00
CA GLN A 72 7.47 -1.35 20.00
C GLN A 72 6.04 -1.41 19.46
N VAL A 73 5.59 -0.38 18.75
CA VAL A 73 4.25 -0.35 18.13
C VAL A 73 4.12 -1.44 17.07
N ALA A 74 5.10 -1.55 16.17
CA ALA A 74 5.06 -2.55 15.11
C ALA A 74 5.16 -3.98 15.68
N MET A 75 5.96 -4.22 16.72
CA MET A 75 6.03 -5.51 17.44
C MET A 75 4.73 -5.87 18.15
N ILE A 76 4.03 -4.89 18.72
CA ILE A 76 2.70 -5.14 19.31
C ILE A 76 1.70 -5.40 18.19
N GLY A 77 1.74 -4.62 17.12
CA GLY A 77 0.90 -4.79 15.93
C GLY A 77 1.03 -6.18 15.33
N THR A 78 2.26 -6.68 15.10
CA THR A 78 2.50 -8.02 14.54
C THR A 78 2.13 -9.15 15.51
N LYS A 79 2.24 -8.94 16.84
CA LYS A 79 1.74 -9.89 17.84
C LYS A 79 0.22 -9.97 17.88
N LEU A 80 -0.46 -8.83 17.70
CA LEU A 80 -1.92 -8.74 17.69
C LEU A 80 -2.51 -9.18 16.34
N ARG A 81 -1.80 -8.90 15.24
CA ARG A 81 -2.17 -9.24 13.86
C ARG A 81 -0.97 -9.90 13.16
N PRO A 82 -0.78 -11.22 13.31
CA PRO A 82 0.33 -11.94 12.67
C PRO A 82 0.25 -11.98 11.14
N HIS A 83 -0.86 -11.53 10.55
CA HIS A 83 -1.08 -11.47 9.11
C HIS A 83 -0.89 -10.07 8.52
N TRP A 84 -0.39 -9.11 9.30
CA TRP A 84 -0.25 -7.72 8.88
C TRP A 84 1.09 -7.48 8.17
N SER A 85 1.10 -7.52 6.83
CA SER A 85 2.32 -7.38 6.02
C SER A 85 3.04 -6.05 6.28
N GLU A 86 2.28 -4.96 6.36
CA GLU A 86 2.79 -3.60 6.60
C GLU A 86 3.53 -3.47 7.95
N GLY A 87 3.06 -4.18 8.98
CA GLY A 87 3.75 -4.21 10.27
C GLY A 87 5.14 -4.84 10.19
N PHE A 88 5.26 -5.91 9.41
CA PHE A 88 6.54 -6.56 9.15
C PHE A 88 7.44 -5.70 8.26
N TYR A 89 6.90 -5.05 7.23
CA TYR A 89 7.64 -4.09 6.40
C TYR A 89 8.28 -3.00 7.25
N ARG A 90 7.52 -2.37 8.16
CA ARG A 90 8.04 -1.32 9.05
C ARG A 90 9.10 -1.81 10.03
N LEU A 91 8.96 -3.02 10.57
CA LEU A 91 10.02 -3.62 11.40
C LEU A 91 11.30 -3.81 10.59
N GLY A 92 11.18 -4.27 9.34
CA GLY A 92 12.29 -4.35 8.39
C GLY A 92 12.94 -2.99 8.14
N HIS A 93 12.13 -1.98 7.83
CA HIS A 93 12.59 -0.62 7.54
C HIS A 93 13.30 0.03 8.73
N VAL A 94 12.75 -0.09 9.93
CA VAL A 94 13.42 0.44 11.14
C VAL A 94 14.72 -0.30 11.43
N ALA A 95 14.81 -1.60 11.14
CA ALA A 95 16.06 -2.33 11.27
C ALA A 95 17.12 -1.82 10.28
N VAL A 96 16.74 -1.50 9.04
CA VAL A 96 17.64 -0.85 8.05
C VAL A 96 18.08 0.54 8.50
N MET A 97 17.15 1.39 8.95
CA MET A 97 17.49 2.72 9.47
C MET A 97 18.46 2.68 10.65
N ARG A 98 18.40 1.63 11.48
CA ARG A 98 19.37 1.43 12.57
C ARG A 98 20.75 1.09 12.03
N VAL A 99 20.85 0.32 10.95
CA VAL A 99 22.12 0.03 10.27
C VAL A 99 22.75 1.31 9.73
N ASP A 100 22.00 2.12 8.98
CA ASP A 100 22.51 3.36 8.38
C ASP A 100 23.03 4.35 9.42
N ARG A 101 22.29 4.48 10.52
CA ARG A 101 22.70 5.37 11.62
C ARG A 101 23.96 4.87 12.33
N ASP A 102 24.06 3.56 12.57
CA ASP A 102 25.22 2.99 13.27
C ASP A 102 26.49 3.05 12.42
N LEU A 103 26.36 3.09 11.07
CA LEU A 103 27.45 3.31 10.12
C LEU A 103 28.11 4.70 10.25
N GLU A 104 27.39 5.73 10.71
CA GLU A 104 28.00 7.06 10.92
C GLU A 104 28.95 7.11 12.14
N LEU A 105 28.93 6.10 13.01
CA LEU A 105 29.65 6.07 14.30
C LEU A 105 30.81 5.06 14.37
N LEU A 106 31.38 4.68 13.21
CA LEU A 106 32.43 3.68 12.93
C LEU A 106 33.35 3.28 14.11
N ARG A 107 33.12 2.06 14.63
CA ARG A 107 34.11 1.22 15.35
C ARG A 107 33.94 -0.25 14.91
N SER A 108 35.05 -0.99 14.84
CA SER A 108 35.15 -2.39 14.34
C SER A 108 34.24 -3.41 15.03
N ASP A 109 33.86 -3.18 16.30
CA ASP A 109 33.03 -4.12 17.06
C ASP A 109 31.57 -4.15 16.59
N LYS A 110 31.14 -3.22 15.72
CA LYS A 110 29.76 -3.10 15.25
C LYS A 110 29.43 -3.89 13.98
N GLU A 111 30.40 -4.50 13.29
CA GLU A 111 30.10 -5.30 12.08
C GLU A 111 29.19 -6.50 12.38
N ALA A 112 29.41 -7.17 13.52
CA ALA A 112 28.56 -8.29 13.96
C ALA A 112 27.13 -7.82 14.24
N GLN A 113 26.98 -6.65 14.88
CA GLN A 113 25.69 -6.03 15.15
C GLN A 113 24.99 -5.61 13.84
N ARG A 114 25.73 -5.03 12.89
CA ARG A 114 25.22 -4.70 11.55
C ARG A 114 24.68 -5.93 10.84
N ARG A 115 25.47 -7.02 10.80
CA ARG A 115 25.01 -8.28 10.19
C ARG A 115 23.76 -8.82 10.86
N GLN A 116 23.69 -8.78 12.20
CA GLN A 116 22.50 -9.19 12.93
C GLN A 116 21.28 -8.34 12.55
N LEU A 117 21.40 -7.02 12.53
CA LEU A 117 20.29 -6.12 12.15
C LEU A 117 19.83 -6.34 10.71
N LEU A 118 20.77 -6.57 9.78
CA LEU A 118 20.43 -6.91 8.40
C LEU A 118 19.72 -8.26 8.28
N THR A 119 20.12 -9.27 9.07
CA THR A 119 19.42 -10.57 9.11
C THR A 119 18.03 -10.45 9.72
N GLU A 120 17.86 -9.62 10.77
CA GLU A 120 16.55 -9.30 11.34
C GLU A 120 15.67 -8.57 10.32
N ALA A 121 16.22 -7.57 9.62
CA ALA A 121 15.53 -6.82 8.58
C ALA A 121 15.04 -7.74 7.45
N GLU A 122 15.92 -8.61 6.94
CA GLU A 122 15.59 -9.60 5.92
C GLU A 122 14.45 -10.52 6.38
N GLY A 123 14.53 -11.05 7.61
CA GLY A 123 13.49 -11.91 8.17
C GLY A 123 12.12 -11.23 8.23
N PHE A 124 12.08 -9.96 8.65
CA PHE A 124 10.85 -9.19 8.66
C PHE A 124 10.33 -8.91 7.24
N LEU A 125 11.18 -8.51 6.30
CA LEU A 125 10.77 -8.18 4.93
C LEU A 125 10.30 -9.41 4.15
N ARG A 126 10.96 -10.56 4.32
CA ARG A 126 10.48 -11.83 3.75
C ARG A 126 9.11 -12.22 4.31
N GLN A 127 8.89 -12.03 5.61
CA GLN A 127 7.59 -12.26 6.22
C GLN A 127 6.52 -11.29 5.69
N ALA A 128 6.87 -10.02 5.45
CA ALA A 128 5.98 -9.05 4.82
C ALA A 128 5.56 -9.53 3.43
N LEU A 129 6.50 -9.94 2.58
CA LEU A 129 6.23 -10.47 1.24
C LEU A 129 5.35 -11.73 1.26
N LEU A 130 5.57 -12.65 2.19
CA LEU A 130 4.75 -13.87 2.34
C LEU A 130 3.29 -13.55 2.69
N LEU A 131 3.04 -12.41 3.33
CA LEU A 131 1.72 -11.98 3.75
C LEU A 131 1.02 -11.11 2.68
N GLU A 132 1.73 -10.62 1.68
CA GLU A 132 1.12 -9.92 0.54
C GLU A 132 0.13 -10.82 -0.21
N GLY A 133 -1.04 -10.28 -0.55
CA GLY A 133 -2.12 -11.03 -1.19
C GLY A 133 -2.82 -12.05 -0.30
N ALA A 134 -2.34 -12.29 0.93
CA ALA A 134 -3.07 -13.10 1.90
C ALA A 134 -4.29 -12.32 2.41
N GLU A 135 -5.47 -12.95 2.38
CA GLU A 135 -6.62 -12.41 3.07
C GLU A 135 -6.33 -12.42 4.58
N ASP A 136 -6.36 -11.26 5.24
CA ASP A 136 -6.34 -11.22 6.69
C ASP A 136 -7.66 -11.86 7.19
N PRO A 137 -7.62 -13.01 7.87
CA PRO A 137 -8.83 -13.69 8.35
C PRO A 137 -9.66 -12.80 9.27
N MET A 138 -9.02 -11.84 9.95
CA MET A 138 -9.67 -10.85 10.79
C MET A 138 -10.39 -9.79 9.95
N ILE A 139 -9.77 -9.30 8.88
CA ILE A 139 -10.42 -8.39 7.92
C ILE A 139 -11.58 -9.12 7.22
N SER A 140 -11.42 -10.37 6.79
CA SER A 140 -12.50 -11.15 6.21
C SER A 140 -13.68 -11.34 7.18
N ARG A 141 -13.40 -11.52 8.49
CA ARG A 141 -14.44 -11.53 9.55
C ARG A 141 -15.09 -10.17 9.79
N LEU A 142 -14.34 -9.08 9.74
CA LEU A 142 -14.86 -7.72 9.87
C LEU A 142 -15.73 -7.34 8.67
N VAL A 143 -15.27 -7.64 7.45
CA VAL A 143 -16.02 -7.38 6.21
C VAL A 143 -17.34 -8.18 6.22
N THR A 144 -17.31 -9.46 6.62
CA THR A 144 -18.55 -10.25 6.76
C THR A 144 -19.47 -9.67 7.83
N TYR A 145 -18.94 -9.26 8.98
CA TYR A 145 -19.72 -8.58 10.03
C TYR A 145 -20.37 -7.28 9.54
N TYR A 146 -19.63 -6.41 8.84
CA TYR A 146 -20.15 -5.15 8.33
C TYR A 146 -21.20 -5.36 7.23
N ARG A 147 -20.96 -6.31 6.30
CA ARG A 147 -21.98 -6.70 5.31
C ARG A 147 -23.25 -7.23 5.97
N GLU A 148 -23.13 -8.01 7.04
CA GLU A 148 -24.30 -8.49 7.79
C GLU A 148 -25.03 -7.34 8.50
N LYS A 149 -24.29 -6.42 9.12
CA LYS A 149 -24.84 -5.23 9.79
C LYS A 149 -25.56 -4.30 8.80
N GLU A 150 -25.00 -4.10 7.61
CA GLU A 150 -25.60 -3.32 6.54
C GLU A 150 -26.83 -4.02 5.95
N SER A 151 -26.77 -5.34 5.77
CA SER A 151 -27.95 -6.15 5.41
C SER A 151 -29.06 -6.05 6.45
N ARG A 152 -28.72 -5.97 7.75
CA ARG A 152 -29.70 -5.71 8.82
C ARG A 152 -30.29 -4.31 8.66
N ARG A 153 -29.48 -3.26 8.45
CA ARG A 153 -29.99 -1.90 8.20
C ARG A 153 -30.94 -1.82 7.00
N GLN A 154 -30.58 -2.46 5.88
CA GLN A 154 -31.43 -2.50 4.68
C GLN A 154 -32.72 -3.30 4.88
N ARG A 155 -32.73 -4.32 5.75
CA ARG A 155 -33.97 -5.00 6.15
C ARG A 155 -34.86 -4.08 6.98
N TRP A 156 -34.28 -3.40 7.97
CA TRP A 156 -35.00 -2.45 8.81
C TRP A 156 -35.60 -1.30 7.99
N GLN A 157 -34.85 -0.74 7.04
CA GLN A 157 -35.36 0.30 6.14
C GLN A 157 -36.53 -0.20 5.27
N ARG A 158 -36.45 -1.43 4.73
CA ARG A 158 -37.56 -2.03 3.98
C ARG A 158 -38.79 -2.32 4.83
N ASP A 159 -38.60 -2.66 6.10
CA ASP A 159 -39.69 -2.92 7.04
C ASP A 159 -40.36 -1.60 7.48
N ASP A 160 -39.57 -0.53 7.68
CA ASP A 160 -40.08 0.84 7.97
C ASP A 160 -40.80 1.47 6.75
N GLU A 161 -40.34 1.19 5.53
CA GLU A 161 -40.98 1.61 4.27
C GLU A 161 -42.26 0.82 3.94
N ARG A 162 -42.65 -0.16 4.78
CA ARG A 162 -43.94 -0.87 4.70
C ARG A 162 -44.87 -0.51 5.87
N PRO A 163 -45.30 0.75 6.01
CA PRO A 163 -46.28 1.13 7.03
C PRO A 163 -47.58 0.32 6.91
N ASP A 164 -47.95 -0.05 5.68
CA ASP A 164 -49.15 -0.84 5.38
C ASP A 164 -49.11 -2.27 5.92
N ALA A 165 -47.92 -2.87 6.11
CA ALA A 165 -47.81 -4.22 6.65
C ALA A 165 -48.12 -4.26 8.15
N ALA A 166 -47.65 -3.25 8.89
CA ALA A 166 -47.99 -3.08 10.31
C ALA A 166 -49.48 -2.71 10.49
N GLU A 167 -50.03 -1.86 9.60
CA GLU A 167 -51.47 -1.55 9.60
C GLU A 167 -52.33 -2.74 9.19
N GLN A 168 -51.96 -3.53 8.18
CA GLN A 168 -52.68 -4.76 7.80
C GLN A 168 -52.62 -5.82 8.89
N GLU A 169 -51.51 -5.92 9.63
CA GLU A 169 -51.40 -6.83 10.76
C GLU A 169 -52.24 -6.34 11.95
N GLN A 170 -52.25 -5.03 12.24
CA GLN A 170 -53.16 -4.43 13.22
C GLN A 170 -54.64 -4.60 12.81
N GLN A 171 -54.98 -4.46 11.53
CA GLN A 171 -56.32 -4.68 11.01
C GLN A 171 -56.71 -6.17 11.09
N ARG A 172 -55.78 -7.11 10.84
CA ARG A 172 -55.97 -8.54 11.07
C ARG A 172 -56.24 -8.85 12.54
N TRP A 173 -55.52 -8.22 13.46
CA TRP A 173 -55.75 -8.37 14.90
C TRP A 173 -57.08 -7.75 15.34
N ARG A 174 -57.45 -6.57 14.82
CA ARG A 174 -58.75 -5.93 15.08
C ARG A 174 -59.91 -6.75 14.51
N GLY A 175 -59.76 -7.32 13.32
CA GLY A 175 -60.74 -8.22 12.70
C GLY A 175 -60.94 -9.52 13.48
N LYS A 176 -59.85 -10.13 13.99
CA LYS A 176 -59.95 -11.31 14.86
C LYS A 176 -60.51 -11.01 16.25
N ALA A 177 -60.24 -9.82 16.81
CA ALA A 177 -60.83 -9.39 18.07
C ALA A 177 -62.35 -9.11 17.95
N PHE A 178 -62.81 -8.66 16.78
CA PHE A 178 -64.23 -8.44 16.52
C PHE A 178 -65.01 -9.74 16.31
N LEU A 179 -64.41 -10.75 15.67
CA LEU A 179 -65.05 -12.06 15.47
C LEU A 179 -65.20 -12.88 16.77
N ASN A 180 -64.52 -12.52 17.85
CA ASN A 180 -64.60 -13.23 19.13
C ASN A 180 -65.48 -12.54 20.20
N ARG A 181 -66.09 -11.37 19.92
CA ARG A 181 -67.03 -10.69 20.85
C ARG A 181 -68.50 -10.95 20.56
N GLY A 182 -68.84 -11.62 19.46
CA GLY A 182 -70.20 -11.93 19.04
C GLY A 182 -70.62 -13.39 19.28
N ALA A 183 -70.24 -13.99 20.42
CA ALA A 183 -70.74 -15.31 20.80
C ALA A 183 -70.77 -15.48 22.33
N ALA A 184 -71.36 -14.50 23.03
CA ALA A 184 -71.81 -14.69 24.40
C ALA A 184 -73.18 -15.37 24.39
N GLY A 185 -73.19 -16.65 24.02
CA GLY A 185 -74.29 -17.59 24.23
C GLY A 185 -73.77 -18.73 25.10
N GLY A 186 -74.23 -18.78 26.34
CA GLY A 186 -73.58 -19.49 27.44
C GLY A 186 -73.16 -20.93 27.17
N ARG A 187 -71.94 -21.27 27.58
CA ARG A 187 -71.52 -22.62 27.98
C ARG A 187 -70.38 -22.47 28.99
N LYS A 188 -70.53 -23.12 30.14
CA LYS A 188 -69.54 -23.23 31.20
C LYS A 188 -68.21 -23.74 30.62
N ALA A 189 -67.12 -23.04 30.90
CA ALA A 189 -65.78 -23.46 30.56
C ALA A 189 -65.42 -24.75 31.34
N PRO A 190 -64.93 -25.82 30.67
CA PRO A 190 -64.25 -26.90 31.36
C PRO A 190 -62.83 -26.46 31.75
N MET A 191 -62.41 -26.83 32.96
CA MET A 191 -61.08 -26.58 33.49
C MET A 191 -59.97 -27.11 32.56
N PRO A 192 -58.78 -26.48 32.53
CA PRO A 192 -57.63 -27.02 31.82
C PRO A 192 -57.11 -28.30 32.51
N PRO A 193 -56.71 -29.34 31.76
CA PRO A 193 -56.09 -30.52 32.34
C PRO A 193 -54.70 -30.21 32.91
N PRO A 194 -54.26 -30.91 33.96
CA PRO A 194 -52.97 -30.68 34.60
C PRO A 194 -51.80 -31.03 33.66
N ARG A 195 -50.77 -30.17 33.70
CA ARG A 195 -49.51 -30.32 32.97
C ARG A 195 -48.82 -31.64 33.38
N ARG A 196 -48.52 -32.49 32.39
CA ARG A 196 -47.64 -33.66 32.57
C ARG A 196 -46.18 -33.18 32.79
N PRO A 197 -45.43 -33.85 33.68
CA PRO A 197 -44.01 -33.57 33.88
C PRO A 197 -43.16 -34.09 32.71
N PRO A 198 -41.98 -33.49 32.46
CA PRO A 198 -41.07 -33.92 31.40
C PRO A 198 -40.44 -35.30 31.71
N PRO A 199 -40.18 -36.16 30.70
CA PRO A 199 -39.51 -37.42 30.91
C PRO A 199 -38.02 -37.25 31.27
N PRO A 200 -37.44 -38.16 32.06
CA PRO A 200 -36.09 -38.04 32.57
C PRO A 200 -35.02 -38.25 31.50
N ARG A 201 -33.99 -37.40 31.57
CA ARG A 201 -32.72 -37.52 30.84
C ARG A 201 -32.06 -38.87 31.15
N LYS A 202 -31.85 -39.70 30.13
CA LYS A 202 -30.83 -40.76 30.19
C LYS A 202 -29.53 -40.20 29.62
N ARG A 203 -28.50 -40.31 30.45
CA ARG A 203 -27.11 -39.92 30.22
C ARG A 203 -26.32 -41.20 29.98
N LEU A 204 -25.23 -41.08 29.23
CA LEU A 204 -24.09 -42.02 29.11
C LEU A 204 -24.34 -43.21 28.16
N VAL A 205 -23.38 -43.72 27.37
CA VAL A 205 -21.94 -43.43 27.19
C VAL A 205 -21.46 -44.13 25.90
N ALA A 206 -20.40 -43.55 25.32
CA ALA A 206 -19.35 -44.09 24.45
C ALA A 206 -19.60 -45.26 23.47
N GLY A 207 -19.02 -45.10 22.27
CA GLY A 207 -18.67 -46.27 21.44
C GLY A 207 -18.35 -45.95 19.98
N SER A 208 -17.13 -45.45 19.74
CA SER A 208 -16.20 -45.91 18.70
C SER A 208 -16.75 -46.52 17.39
N GLY A 209 -16.40 -45.87 16.27
CA GLY A 209 -15.75 -46.54 15.14
C GLY A 209 -16.59 -46.78 13.88
N GLY A 210 -15.99 -46.47 12.72
CA GLY A 210 -16.35 -47.12 11.46
C GLY A 210 -16.54 -46.19 10.26
N SER A 211 -15.49 -46.07 9.45
CA SER A 211 -15.44 -45.47 8.11
C SER A 211 -16.44 -46.05 7.10
N GLY A 212 -16.69 -45.30 6.02
CA GLY A 212 -16.66 -45.88 4.67
C GLY A 212 -17.82 -45.57 3.72
N MET A 213 -17.53 -44.69 2.75
CA MET A 213 -17.87 -44.74 1.30
C MET A 213 -19.33 -44.90 0.84
N GLY A 214 -19.70 -44.06 -0.13
CA GLY A 214 -20.85 -44.32 -1.01
C GLY A 214 -21.21 -43.16 -1.92
N ALA A 215 -20.56 -43.07 -3.08
CA ALA A 215 -20.90 -42.18 -4.17
C ALA A 215 -22.23 -42.54 -4.84
N ALA A 216 -23.00 -41.55 -5.30
CA ALA A 216 -23.98 -41.75 -6.37
C ALA A 216 -24.28 -40.44 -7.13
N LYS A 217 -23.85 -40.42 -8.39
CA LYS A 217 -24.34 -39.53 -9.45
C LYS A 217 -25.83 -39.76 -9.68
N LYS A 218 -26.57 -38.71 -10.07
CA LYS A 218 -27.65 -38.80 -11.06
C LYS A 218 -27.87 -37.45 -11.75
N GLN A 219 -27.63 -37.44 -13.06
CA GLN A 219 -28.18 -36.51 -14.03
C GLN A 219 -29.69 -36.75 -14.14
N LEU A 220 -30.47 -35.69 -14.35
CA LEU A 220 -31.63 -35.76 -15.24
C LEU A 220 -31.90 -34.38 -15.84
N VAL A 221 -32.27 -34.40 -17.11
CA VAL A 221 -32.38 -33.32 -18.08
C VAL A 221 -33.87 -33.02 -18.35
N GLU A 222 -34.12 -31.84 -18.90
CA GLU A 222 -35.22 -31.46 -19.81
C GLU A 222 -36.59 -31.06 -19.23
N THR A 223 -37.00 -29.79 -19.41
CA THR A 223 -37.76 -29.27 -20.57
C THR A 223 -38.41 -27.92 -20.24
N ALA A 224 -38.31 -26.96 -21.16
CA ALA A 224 -39.12 -25.74 -21.22
C ALA A 224 -40.55 -26.05 -21.76
N PRO A 225 -41.52 -25.12 -21.73
CA PRO A 225 -41.56 -24.04 -22.73
C PRO A 225 -42.13 -22.68 -22.26
N ALA A 226 -41.89 -21.65 -23.08
CA ALA A 226 -42.52 -20.33 -23.08
C ALA A 226 -43.98 -20.36 -23.63
N PRO A 227 -44.76 -19.26 -23.54
CA PRO A 227 -44.84 -18.21 -24.60
C PRO A 227 -44.86 -16.76 -24.03
N SER A 228 -44.26 -15.71 -24.65
CA SER A 228 -44.69 -14.83 -25.78
C SER A 228 -46.10 -14.21 -25.59
N MET A 229 -46.47 -12.94 -25.79
CA MET A 229 -45.89 -11.69 -26.34
C MET A 229 -46.69 -10.51 -25.71
N GLU A 230 -46.19 -9.27 -25.76
CA GLU A 230 -46.78 -8.18 -26.57
C GLU A 230 -46.05 -6.85 -26.31
N ALA A 231 -45.77 -6.17 -27.43
CA ALA A 231 -45.16 -4.85 -27.53
C ALA A 231 -46.22 -3.88 -28.08
N THR A 232 -46.18 -2.62 -27.63
CA THR A 232 -46.68 -1.47 -28.38
C THR A 232 -45.76 -0.28 -28.13
N ASN A 233 -45.33 0.35 -29.22
CA ASN A 233 -44.42 1.48 -29.29
C ASN A 233 -45.16 2.84 -29.22
N ASP A 234 -44.33 3.90 -29.22
CA ASP A 234 -44.53 5.24 -29.81
C ASP A 234 -45.24 6.29 -28.92
N GLU A 235 -44.77 7.53 -28.67
CA GLU A 235 -43.68 8.37 -29.20
C GLU A 235 -43.29 9.50 -28.19
N ASP A 236 -42.01 9.90 -28.28
CA ASP A 236 -41.43 11.24 -28.28
C ASP A 236 -41.99 12.40 -27.41
N PHE A 237 -41.16 12.93 -26.50
CA PHE A 237 -40.96 14.38 -26.30
C PHE A 237 -39.60 14.65 -25.62
N THR A 238 -38.87 15.55 -26.26
CA THR A 238 -37.51 16.07 -26.01
C THR A 238 -37.37 16.93 -24.75
N ASN A 239 -36.28 16.73 -24.00
CA ASN A 239 -35.40 17.76 -23.39
C ASN A 239 -34.27 17.03 -22.64
N ALA A 240 -33.07 16.97 -23.22
CA ALA A 240 -32.01 18.00 -23.12
C ALA A 240 -31.34 18.03 -21.74
N GLU A 241 -30.17 17.38 -21.70
CA GLU A 241 -28.94 17.90 -21.10
C GLU A 241 -29.03 18.50 -19.69
N GLU A 242 -29.20 17.67 -18.66
CA GLU A 242 -28.73 17.97 -17.29
C GLU A 242 -28.90 16.75 -16.35
N ASN A 243 -28.32 15.58 -16.66
CA ASN A 243 -28.14 14.55 -15.60
C ASN A 243 -27.09 13.45 -15.82
N GLU A 244 -26.24 13.55 -16.85
CA GLU A 244 -25.24 12.50 -17.13
C GLU A 244 -23.89 12.70 -16.40
N GLN A 245 -23.78 13.73 -15.55
CA GLN A 245 -22.62 13.96 -14.67
C GLN A 245 -22.87 13.60 -13.19
N ALA A 246 -24.07 13.15 -12.83
CA ALA A 246 -24.41 12.76 -11.46
C ALA A 246 -24.37 11.23 -11.20
N SER A 247 -24.36 10.39 -12.25
CA SER A 247 -24.32 8.92 -12.10
C SER A 247 -22.92 8.31 -12.24
N SER A 248 -21.92 9.07 -12.73
CA SER A 248 -20.54 8.58 -12.91
C SER A 248 -19.63 8.77 -11.68
N LYS A 249 -20.11 9.42 -10.60
CA LYS A 249 -19.35 9.67 -9.37
C LYS A 249 -19.57 8.68 -8.22
N VAL A 250 -20.39 7.63 -8.39
CA VAL A 250 -20.64 6.62 -7.34
C VAL A 250 -20.13 5.22 -7.71
N SER A 251 -19.69 4.98 -8.94
CA SER A 251 -19.27 3.64 -9.38
C SER A 251 -17.79 3.28 -9.09
N SER A 252 -16.97 4.16 -8.53
CA SER A 252 -15.54 3.89 -8.28
C SER A 252 -15.21 3.30 -6.90
N ARG A 253 -16.20 3.04 -6.04
CA ARG A 253 -15.96 2.64 -4.63
C ARG A 253 -15.96 1.13 -4.33
N HIS A 254 -15.88 0.27 -5.35
CA HIS A 254 -15.95 -1.18 -5.16
C HIS A 254 -14.77 -1.95 -5.78
N LYS A 255 -13.54 -1.41 -5.71
CA LYS A 255 -12.40 -2.33 -5.63
C LYS A 255 -12.44 -2.95 -4.22
N PRO A 256 -12.45 -4.28 -4.06
CA PRO A 256 -12.28 -4.88 -2.75
C PRO A 256 -10.97 -4.33 -2.16
N LEU A 257 -11.02 -3.81 -0.93
CA LEU A 257 -9.80 -3.46 -0.20
C LEU A 257 -8.99 -4.76 -0.07
N GLU A 258 -7.92 -4.89 -0.83
CA GLU A 258 -6.98 -5.99 -0.64
C GLU A 258 -6.35 -5.79 0.74
N ALA A 259 -6.49 -6.80 1.61
CA ALA A 259 -6.04 -6.73 3.00
C ALA A 259 -4.54 -6.43 3.12
N ASN A 260 -3.74 -6.97 2.20
CA ASN A 260 -2.30 -6.77 2.10
C ASN A 260 -1.93 -6.54 0.62
N PRO A 261 -1.94 -5.30 0.13
CA PRO A 261 -1.57 -5.00 -1.26
C PRO A 261 -0.09 -5.35 -1.49
N ARG A 262 0.26 -5.71 -2.73
CA ARG A 262 1.66 -5.87 -3.11
C ARG A 262 2.38 -4.53 -3.01
N SER A 263 3.53 -4.49 -2.33
CA SER A 263 4.32 -3.27 -2.13
C SER A 263 5.61 -3.30 -2.97
N ALA A 264 5.82 -2.25 -3.76
CA ALA A 264 7.10 -2.03 -4.44
C ALA A 264 8.21 -1.75 -3.42
N GLU A 265 7.93 -0.95 -2.39
CA GLU A 265 8.87 -0.56 -1.33
C GLU A 265 9.39 -1.76 -0.53
N THR A 266 8.54 -2.75 -0.24
CA THR A 266 8.98 -3.95 0.47
C THR A 266 10.02 -4.72 -0.35
N ARG A 267 9.86 -4.76 -1.68
CA ARG A 267 10.78 -5.44 -2.59
C ARG A 267 12.09 -4.67 -2.76
N THR A 268 12.03 -3.34 -2.93
CA THR A 268 13.25 -2.51 -3.04
C THR A 268 14.06 -2.57 -1.76
N LEU A 269 13.41 -2.45 -0.60
CA LEU A 269 14.10 -2.51 0.67
C LEU A 269 14.72 -3.88 0.95
N LEU A 270 14.03 -4.99 0.61
CA LEU A 270 14.62 -6.33 0.74
C LEU A 270 15.83 -6.48 -0.20
N ALA A 271 15.74 -5.98 -1.42
CA ALA A 271 16.84 -6.00 -2.37
C ALA A 271 18.06 -5.23 -1.84
N THR A 272 17.85 -4.05 -1.23
CA THR A 272 18.90 -3.27 -0.55
C THR A 272 19.54 -4.03 0.60
N VAL A 273 18.73 -4.66 1.47
CA VAL A 273 19.23 -5.47 2.60
C VAL A 273 20.11 -6.62 2.10
N LEU A 274 19.66 -7.35 1.07
CA LEU A 274 20.44 -8.45 0.50
C LEU A 274 21.73 -7.97 -0.17
N GLN A 275 21.70 -6.81 -0.84
CA GLN A 275 22.89 -6.20 -1.41
C GLN A 275 23.92 -5.82 -0.32
N GLU A 276 23.45 -5.28 0.80
CA GLU A 276 24.27 -4.89 1.94
C GLU A 276 24.88 -6.04 2.74
N GLN A 277 24.19 -7.18 2.78
CA GLN A 277 24.69 -8.40 3.40
C GLN A 277 25.85 -9.03 2.60
N GLY A 278 25.99 -8.66 1.33
CA GLY A 278 27.04 -9.11 0.43
C GLY A 278 26.50 -9.99 -0.70
N LEU A 279 27.02 -9.77 -1.90
CA LEU A 279 26.61 -10.47 -3.11
C LEU A 279 27.23 -11.87 -3.19
N ASP A 280 26.54 -12.88 -2.66
CA ASP A 280 26.70 -14.23 -3.18
C ASP A 280 26.03 -14.33 -4.55
N LYS A 281 26.55 -15.18 -5.47
CA LYS A 281 25.98 -15.31 -6.82
C LYS A 281 24.48 -15.65 -6.83
N GLY A 282 24.02 -16.41 -5.83
CA GLY A 282 22.58 -16.71 -5.67
C GLY A 282 21.75 -15.50 -5.25
N ALA A 283 22.31 -14.61 -4.43
CA ALA A 283 21.63 -13.38 -4.02
C ALA A 283 21.48 -12.39 -5.18
N ALA A 284 22.46 -12.31 -6.08
CA ALA A 284 22.40 -11.38 -7.21
C ALA A 284 21.20 -11.61 -8.15
N GLU A 285 20.81 -12.88 -8.37
CA GLU A 285 19.62 -13.20 -9.17
C GLU A 285 18.31 -12.85 -8.44
N GLU A 286 18.25 -13.14 -7.13
CA GLU A 286 17.10 -12.77 -6.29
C GLU A 286 16.91 -11.25 -6.24
N ILE A 287 17.97 -10.49 -6.01
CA ILE A 287 17.92 -9.01 -5.96
C ILE A 287 17.45 -8.45 -7.30
N ARG A 288 17.93 -9.00 -8.43
CA ARG A 288 17.46 -8.58 -9.77
C ARG A 288 15.97 -8.85 -9.96
N MET A 289 15.49 -10.01 -9.49
CA MET A 289 14.06 -10.35 -9.54
C MET A 289 13.22 -9.41 -8.68
N LEU A 290 13.67 -9.09 -7.45
CA LEU A 290 12.98 -8.15 -6.56
C LEU A 290 12.84 -6.76 -7.19
N TYR A 291 13.91 -6.22 -7.77
CA TYR A 291 13.84 -4.93 -8.47
C TYR A 291 12.95 -4.99 -9.71
N LYS A 292 12.94 -6.10 -10.46
CA LYS A 292 12.03 -6.28 -11.59
C LYS A 292 10.58 -6.27 -11.14
N GLU A 293 10.23 -7.02 -10.10
CA GLU A 293 8.88 -7.04 -9.54
C GLU A 293 8.46 -5.66 -8.99
N ALA A 294 9.39 -4.94 -8.35
CA ALA A 294 9.13 -3.57 -7.90
C ALA A 294 8.76 -2.65 -9.07
N LYS A 295 9.48 -2.75 -10.21
CA LYS A 295 9.16 -2.00 -11.44
C LYS A 295 7.83 -2.42 -12.10
N GLU A 296 7.44 -3.69 -11.96
CA GLU A 296 6.14 -4.17 -12.45
C GLU A 296 4.97 -3.60 -11.63
N ILE A 297 5.18 -3.39 -10.33
CA ILE A 297 4.19 -2.79 -9.41
C ILE A 297 4.16 -1.27 -9.57
N ASP A 298 5.33 -0.64 -9.54
CA ASP A 298 5.51 0.80 -9.71
C ASP A 298 6.63 1.07 -10.73
N PRO A 299 6.28 1.33 -11.99
CA PRO A 299 7.25 1.63 -13.05
C PRO A 299 8.12 2.86 -12.77
N ARG A 300 7.67 3.80 -11.93
CA ARG A 300 8.41 5.03 -11.57
C ARG A 300 9.18 4.91 -10.25
N ASN A 301 9.29 3.73 -9.68
CA ASN A 301 10.05 3.52 -8.46
C ASN A 301 11.55 3.79 -8.68
N VAL A 302 12.05 4.92 -8.17
CA VAL A 302 13.43 5.39 -8.36
C VAL A 302 14.45 4.40 -7.81
N GLU A 303 14.24 3.91 -6.59
CA GLU A 303 15.11 2.94 -5.92
C GLU A 303 15.26 1.65 -6.72
N ALA A 304 14.18 1.18 -7.36
CA ALA A 304 14.21 -0.03 -8.17
C ALA A 304 15.06 0.14 -9.44
N HIS A 305 15.12 1.34 -10.01
CA HIS A 305 15.97 1.63 -11.16
C HIS A 305 17.42 1.85 -10.77
N THR A 306 17.68 2.64 -9.73
CA THR A 306 19.04 2.91 -9.25
C THR A 306 19.69 1.66 -8.66
N GLY A 307 18.95 0.88 -7.86
CA GLY A 307 19.42 -0.37 -7.28
C GLY A 307 19.76 -1.44 -8.31
N ASN A 308 18.95 -1.58 -9.37
CA ASN A 308 19.27 -2.49 -10.47
C ASN A 308 20.51 -2.03 -11.25
N GLY A 309 20.63 -0.72 -11.49
CA GLY A 309 21.85 -0.13 -12.06
C GLY A 309 23.10 -0.43 -11.24
N ALA A 310 23.02 -0.33 -9.90
CA ALA A 310 24.14 -0.61 -9.00
C ALA A 310 24.62 -2.08 -9.06
N ILE A 311 23.71 -3.05 -9.19
CA ILE A 311 24.11 -4.47 -9.39
C ILE A 311 24.85 -4.64 -10.72
N MET A 312 24.41 -3.94 -11.77
CA MET A 312 25.01 -4.06 -13.09
C MET A 312 26.34 -3.31 -13.22
N ASP A 313 26.54 -2.22 -12.47
CA ASP A 313 27.81 -1.46 -12.41
C ASP A 313 28.98 -2.37 -11.98
N ALA A 314 28.71 -3.34 -11.10
CA ALA A 314 29.70 -4.35 -10.70
C ALA A 314 30.25 -5.21 -11.87
N GLY A 315 29.55 -5.24 -13.02
CA GLY A 315 29.99 -5.92 -14.24
C GLY A 315 30.32 -4.98 -15.40
N SER A 316 29.51 -3.94 -15.63
CA SER A 316 29.61 -3.03 -16.78
C SER A 316 28.85 -1.72 -16.54
N LEU A 317 29.59 -0.60 -16.51
CA LEU A 317 29.04 0.75 -16.38
C LEU A 317 28.01 1.10 -17.47
N PHE A 318 28.25 0.62 -18.71
CA PHE A 318 27.37 0.90 -19.83
C PHE A 318 26.05 0.14 -19.71
N ASP A 319 26.11 -1.15 -19.35
CA ASP A 319 24.89 -1.95 -19.17
C ASP A 319 24.06 -1.44 -17.99
N ALA A 320 24.70 -0.93 -16.93
CA ALA A 320 24.03 -0.25 -15.83
C ALA A 320 23.27 1.00 -16.30
N ALA A 321 23.91 1.84 -17.11
CA ALA A 321 23.28 3.02 -17.68
C ALA A 321 22.08 2.67 -18.58
N LEU A 322 22.21 1.61 -19.39
CA LEU A 322 21.11 1.12 -20.23
C LEU A 322 19.97 0.55 -19.39
N ALA A 323 20.24 -0.18 -18.32
CA ALA A 323 19.22 -0.70 -17.44
C ALA A 323 18.42 0.41 -16.73
N MET A 324 19.09 1.51 -16.36
CA MET A 324 18.46 2.70 -15.80
C MET A 324 17.68 3.50 -16.85
N SER A 325 18.08 3.45 -18.12
CA SER A 325 17.38 4.15 -19.22
C SER A 325 15.96 3.65 -19.50
N HIS A 326 15.58 2.49 -18.94
CA HIS A 326 14.21 2.01 -18.94
C HIS A 326 13.29 2.75 -17.96
N PHE A 327 13.82 3.71 -17.19
CA PHE A 327 12.98 4.60 -16.40
C PHE A 327 12.00 5.37 -17.30
N PRO A 328 10.70 5.40 -16.97
CA PRO A 328 9.70 6.04 -17.81
C PRO A 328 10.00 7.52 -18.03
N ASP A 329 9.86 7.96 -19.28
CA ASP A 329 9.98 9.38 -19.60
C ASP A 329 8.97 10.22 -18.81
N PRO A 330 9.29 11.49 -18.50
CA PRO A 330 8.32 12.40 -17.93
C PRO A 330 7.16 12.66 -18.90
N GLU A 331 5.92 12.48 -18.43
CA GLU A 331 4.72 12.73 -19.25
C GLU A 331 4.45 14.22 -19.49
N SER A 332 4.99 15.08 -18.62
CA SER A 332 4.82 16.53 -18.68
C SER A 332 6.12 17.25 -18.34
N LYS A 333 6.16 17.99 -17.22
CA LYS A 333 7.36 18.64 -16.74
C LYS A 333 8.22 17.63 -15.97
N PRO A 334 9.52 17.50 -16.28
CA PRO A 334 10.39 16.62 -15.51
C PRO A 334 10.44 17.03 -14.04
N THR A 335 10.43 16.03 -13.17
CA THR A 335 10.52 16.16 -11.72
C THR A 335 11.97 16.07 -11.25
N PHE A 336 12.21 16.35 -9.97
CA PHE A 336 13.53 16.19 -9.38
C PHE A 336 14.02 14.73 -9.48
N ASP A 337 13.14 13.76 -9.26
CA ASP A 337 13.47 12.33 -9.36
C ASP A 337 13.89 11.94 -10.78
N ASP A 338 13.21 12.48 -11.79
CA ASP A 338 13.57 12.29 -13.19
C ASP A 338 15.00 12.81 -13.43
N SER A 339 15.28 14.03 -12.95
CA SER A 339 16.60 14.64 -13.13
C SER A 339 17.72 13.86 -12.44
N PHE A 340 17.44 13.30 -11.25
CA PHE A 340 18.38 12.50 -10.50
C PHE A 340 18.75 11.21 -11.24
N ILE A 341 17.75 10.46 -11.73
CA ILE A 341 17.99 9.24 -12.50
C ILE A 341 18.73 9.55 -13.79
N HIS A 342 18.31 10.58 -14.53
CA HIS A 342 18.94 10.94 -15.79
C HIS A 342 20.37 11.45 -15.61
N GLN A 343 20.67 12.17 -14.53
CA GLN A 343 22.05 12.53 -14.19
C GLN A 343 22.90 11.30 -13.89
N GLU A 344 22.35 10.30 -13.19
CA GLU A 344 23.09 9.07 -12.90
C GLU A 344 23.37 8.25 -14.17
N ILE A 345 22.41 8.21 -15.12
CA ILE A 345 22.63 7.63 -16.45
C ILE A 345 23.79 8.35 -17.16
N VAL A 346 23.78 9.69 -17.19
CA VAL A 346 24.85 10.50 -17.81
C VAL A 346 26.19 10.18 -17.15
N ARG A 347 26.26 10.18 -15.81
CA ARG A 347 27.47 9.88 -15.04
C ARG A 347 28.05 8.53 -15.42
N LEU A 348 27.21 7.49 -15.47
CA LEU A 348 27.62 6.13 -15.81
C LEU A 348 28.14 6.03 -17.26
N MET A 349 27.46 6.65 -18.22
CA MET A 349 27.87 6.66 -19.63
C MET A 349 29.18 7.41 -19.85
N LEU A 350 29.33 8.62 -19.28
CA LEU A 350 30.56 9.39 -19.41
C LEU A 350 31.73 8.68 -18.70
N LYS A 351 31.49 8.09 -17.53
CA LYS A 351 32.50 7.28 -16.84
C LYS A 351 32.91 6.09 -17.70
N HIS A 352 31.96 5.32 -18.25
CA HIS A 352 32.26 4.22 -19.17
C HIS A 352 33.12 4.68 -20.35
N ALA A 353 32.71 5.74 -21.04
CA ALA A 353 33.41 6.29 -22.19
C ALA A 353 34.85 6.69 -21.85
N SER A 354 35.05 7.37 -20.70
CA SER A 354 36.38 7.77 -20.22
C SER A 354 37.27 6.58 -19.85
N THR A 355 36.70 5.53 -19.24
CA THR A 355 37.46 4.35 -18.80
C THR A 355 37.85 3.41 -19.93
N THR A 356 37.01 3.29 -20.96
CA THR A 356 37.20 2.34 -22.06
C THR A 356 37.73 2.98 -23.34
N GLY A 357 37.65 4.31 -23.46
CA GLY A 357 37.91 5.02 -24.71
C GLY A 357 36.85 4.77 -25.78
N ALA A 358 35.69 4.21 -25.42
CA ALA A 358 34.62 3.89 -26.35
C ALA A 358 33.88 5.16 -26.80
N ALA A 359 34.41 5.80 -27.85
CA ALA A 359 33.86 7.03 -28.41
C ALA A 359 32.38 6.93 -28.80
N GLU A 360 31.93 5.73 -29.20
CA GLU A 360 30.53 5.42 -29.54
C GLU A 360 29.57 5.68 -28.37
N THR A 361 30.04 5.57 -27.12
CA THR A 361 29.24 5.86 -25.92
C THR A 361 28.80 7.33 -25.89
N PHE A 362 29.65 8.24 -26.39
CA PHE A 362 29.31 9.66 -26.45
C PHE A 362 28.26 9.98 -27.51
N ASP A 363 28.12 9.13 -28.54
CA ASP A 363 27.16 9.31 -29.63
C ASP A 363 25.81 8.62 -29.36
N HIS A 364 25.66 7.98 -28.20
CA HIS A 364 24.45 7.23 -27.89
C HIS A 364 23.26 8.18 -27.64
N PRO A 365 22.09 7.95 -28.27
CA PRO A 365 20.95 8.88 -28.22
C PRO A 365 20.41 9.11 -26.80
N GLN A 366 20.54 8.11 -25.92
CA GLN A 366 20.15 8.24 -24.52
C GLN A 366 20.95 9.32 -23.78
N LEU A 367 22.21 9.57 -24.15
CA LEU A 367 23.06 10.53 -23.46
C LEU A 367 22.50 11.95 -23.60
N ALA A 368 22.23 12.39 -24.84
CA ALA A 368 21.65 13.71 -25.12
C ALA A 368 20.27 13.88 -24.46
N LYS A 369 19.45 12.84 -24.50
CA LYS A 369 18.12 12.82 -23.88
C LYS A 369 18.22 13.00 -22.36
N SER A 370 19.03 12.18 -21.70
CA SER A 370 19.24 12.26 -20.25
C SER A 370 19.85 13.59 -19.81
N LEU A 371 20.82 14.11 -20.57
CA LEU A 371 21.43 15.42 -20.28
C LEU A 371 20.40 16.55 -20.33
N SER A 372 19.51 16.51 -21.33
CA SER A 372 18.43 17.49 -21.49
C SER A 372 17.42 17.43 -20.34
N ILE A 373 16.99 16.23 -19.94
CA ILE A 373 16.06 16.06 -18.83
C ILE A 373 16.70 16.53 -17.52
N ALA A 374 17.93 16.10 -17.22
CA ALA A 374 18.66 16.50 -16.01
C ALA A 374 18.84 18.02 -15.93
N GLY A 375 19.32 18.65 -17.01
CA GLY A 375 19.55 20.09 -17.05
C GLY A 375 18.25 20.93 -17.05
N SER A 376 17.12 20.39 -17.51
CA SER A 376 15.84 21.10 -17.51
C SER A 376 15.33 21.39 -16.09
N VAL A 377 15.67 20.52 -15.12
CA VAL A 377 15.24 20.61 -13.73
C VAL A 377 16.29 21.28 -12.86
N MET A 378 17.54 20.80 -12.95
CA MET A 378 18.62 21.25 -12.07
C MET A 378 19.35 22.50 -12.61
N GLY A 379 19.17 22.83 -13.89
CA GLY A 379 19.81 23.95 -14.57
C GLY A 379 21.10 23.57 -15.30
N LEU A 380 21.64 24.54 -16.04
CA LEU A 380 22.88 24.35 -16.81
C LEU A 380 24.12 24.20 -15.93
N GLU A 381 24.13 24.86 -14.77
CA GLU A 381 25.25 24.84 -13.83
C GLU A 381 25.49 23.43 -13.27
N SER A 382 24.44 22.65 -13.01
CA SER A 382 24.59 21.29 -12.46
C SER A 382 25.14 20.28 -13.47
N ILE A 383 25.08 20.59 -14.77
CA ILE A 383 25.54 19.71 -15.86
C ILE A 383 26.74 20.31 -16.62
N SER A 384 27.34 21.40 -16.13
CA SER A 384 28.44 22.09 -16.83
C SER A 384 29.64 21.18 -17.04
N ASP A 385 30.02 20.43 -16.01
CA ASP A 385 31.18 19.54 -16.03
C ASP A 385 30.99 18.42 -17.06
N ASP A 386 29.75 17.94 -17.22
CA ASP A 386 29.42 16.89 -18.19
C ASP A 386 29.40 17.43 -19.62
N LEU A 387 28.92 18.66 -19.81
CA LEU A 387 28.99 19.37 -21.09
C LEU A 387 30.43 19.69 -21.51
N GLU A 388 31.30 20.06 -20.56
CA GLU A 388 32.71 20.34 -20.82
C GLU A 388 33.45 19.07 -21.23
N LYS A 389 33.24 17.94 -20.54
CA LYS A 389 33.77 16.63 -20.97
C LYS A 389 33.30 16.25 -22.38
N LEU A 390 32.04 16.50 -22.72
CA LEU A 390 31.53 16.24 -24.08
C LEU A 390 32.19 17.14 -25.13
N ALA A 391 32.39 18.42 -24.81
CA ALA A 391 33.04 19.38 -25.69
C ALA A 391 34.52 19.03 -25.93
N GLU A 392 35.25 18.62 -24.90
CA GLU A 392 36.63 18.13 -24.99
C GLU A 392 36.75 16.90 -25.91
N ASN A 393 35.71 16.07 -25.96
CA ASN A 393 35.62 14.90 -26.86
C ASN A 393 35.00 15.23 -28.22
N GLY A 394 34.83 16.52 -28.53
CA GLY A 394 34.35 17.02 -29.81
C GLY A 394 32.87 16.78 -30.09
N ARG A 395 32.05 16.64 -29.05
CA ARG A 395 30.59 16.41 -29.15
C ARG A 395 29.78 17.68 -28.91
N TRP A 396 30.22 18.78 -29.51
CA TRP A 396 29.57 20.10 -29.43
C TRP A 396 28.10 20.07 -29.89
N ASN A 397 27.73 19.19 -30.82
CA ASN A 397 26.34 19.03 -31.27
C ASN A 397 25.40 18.60 -30.13
N ILE A 398 25.85 17.68 -29.25
CA ILE A 398 25.06 17.24 -28.10
C ILE A 398 24.96 18.36 -27.07
N CYS A 399 26.05 19.10 -26.85
CA CYS A 399 26.05 20.26 -25.96
C CYS A 399 25.05 21.32 -26.44
N ARG A 400 25.07 21.65 -27.74
CA ARG A 400 24.14 22.60 -28.36
C ARG A 400 22.69 22.16 -28.21
N GLN A 401 22.38 20.91 -28.57
CA GLN A 401 21.02 20.36 -28.44
C GLN A 401 20.51 20.41 -27.00
N THR A 402 21.36 20.07 -26.03
CA THR A 402 20.99 20.08 -24.61
C THR A 402 20.70 21.50 -24.13
N VAL A 403 21.58 22.45 -24.44
CA VAL A 403 21.41 23.87 -24.08
C VAL A 403 20.16 24.47 -24.70
N GLN A 404 19.86 24.12 -25.96
CA GLN A 404 18.62 24.51 -26.65
C GLN A 404 17.38 23.87 -26.02
N ALA A 405 17.43 22.59 -25.64
CA ALA A 405 16.33 21.91 -24.98
C ALA A 405 16.00 22.55 -23.61
N ILE A 406 17.03 22.90 -22.83
CA ILE A 406 16.87 23.52 -21.51
C ILE A 406 16.30 24.95 -21.62
N SER A 407 16.76 25.72 -22.61
CA SER A 407 16.28 27.09 -22.84
C SER A 407 14.85 27.12 -23.41
N ALA A 408 14.50 26.21 -24.32
CA ALA A 408 13.12 26.04 -24.81
C ALA A 408 12.15 25.70 -23.67
N HIS A 409 12.62 25.01 -22.62
CA HIS A 409 11.83 24.73 -21.43
C HIS A 409 11.61 25.97 -20.53
N LYS A 410 12.41 27.02 -20.68
CA LYS A 410 12.39 28.24 -19.86
C LYS A 410 11.76 29.45 -20.56
N ALA A 411 11.69 29.49 -21.88
CA ALA A 411 11.25 30.65 -22.65
C ALA A 411 10.15 30.33 -23.67
N ASP A 412 9.22 31.27 -23.88
CA ASP A 412 8.13 31.23 -24.88
C ASP A 412 8.64 31.40 -26.34
N GLY A 413 9.66 30.64 -26.75
CA GLY A 413 10.03 30.47 -28.16
C GLY A 413 10.73 31.66 -28.84
N ALA A 414 11.21 32.67 -28.10
CA ALA A 414 12.03 33.74 -28.69
C ALA A 414 13.48 33.26 -28.84
N ASN A 415 14.08 33.50 -30.01
CA ASN A 415 15.51 33.34 -30.26
C ASN A 415 16.30 34.08 -29.17
N ASP A 416 16.85 33.32 -28.22
CA ASP A 416 17.56 33.85 -27.09
C ASP A 416 18.97 34.25 -27.56
N VAL A 417 19.15 35.53 -27.87
CA VAL A 417 20.43 36.11 -28.32
C VAL A 417 21.53 35.82 -27.31
N ASP A 418 21.18 35.73 -26.03
CA ASP A 418 22.12 35.41 -24.96
C ASP A 418 22.57 33.95 -25.01
N LEU A 419 21.70 33.04 -25.47
CA LEU A 419 22.03 31.63 -25.69
C LEU A 419 23.04 31.45 -26.83
N GLU A 420 22.82 32.12 -27.96
CA GLU A 420 23.74 32.09 -29.09
C GLU A 420 25.09 32.72 -28.72
N PHE A 421 25.08 33.81 -27.94
CA PHE A 421 26.32 34.40 -27.39
C PHE A 421 27.04 33.42 -26.47
N PHE A 422 26.32 32.72 -25.57
CA PHE A 422 26.88 31.70 -24.70
C PHE A 422 27.51 30.56 -25.50
N LEU A 423 26.80 30.01 -26.49
CA LEU A 423 27.30 28.92 -27.35
C LEU A 423 28.55 29.34 -28.13
N ARG A 424 28.58 30.58 -28.66
CA ARG A 424 29.75 31.14 -29.34
C ARG A 424 30.92 31.34 -28.38
N SER A 425 30.66 31.82 -27.16
CA SER A 425 31.70 32.04 -26.14
C SER A 425 32.36 30.73 -25.69
N LYS A 426 31.61 29.63 -25.68
CA LYS A 426 32.10 28.29 -25.34
C LYS A 426 32.72 27.55 -26.52
N GLY A 427 32.63 28.10 -27.74
CA GLY A 427 33.14 27.44 -28.94
C GLY A 427 32.32 26.22 -29.37
N TRP A 428 31.05 26.13 -28.94
CA TRP A 428 30.15 25.00 -29.24
C TRP A 428 29.33 25.21 -30.52
N CYS A 429 29.79 26.10 -31.40
CA CYS A 429 29.17 26.35 -32.70
C CYS A 429 29.94 25.58 -33.79
N ASP A 430 29.28 25.29 -34.90
CA ASP A 430 29.94 24.67 -36.05
C ASP A 430 31.06 25.60 -36.54
N PRO A 431 32.31 25.13 -36.72
CA PRO A 431 33.38 25.92 -37.32
C PRO A 431 32.99 26.58 -38.65
N ALA A 432 32.06 25.98 -39.40
CA ALA A 432 31.52 26.56 -40.64
C ALA A 432 30.72 27.86 -40.39
N GLU A 433 30.02 27.96 -39.25
CA GLU A 433 29.24 29.13 -38.83
C GLU A 433 30.12 30.32 -38.40
N TYR A 434 31.41 30.12 -38.12
CA TYR A 434 32.36 31.20 -37.81
C TYR A 434 32.88 31.94 -39.05
N SER A 435 32.65 31.40 -40.26
CA SER A 435 33.18 31.98 -41.51
C SER A 435 32.28 33.06 -42.14
N THR A 436 31.07 33.23 -41.61
CA THR A 436 30.07 34.24 -41.99
C THR A 436 29.87 35.24 -40.87
#